data_AF-A0A7X8NRH7-F1
#
_entry.id   AF-A0A7X8NRH7-F1
#
_cell.length_a   1.000
_cell.length_b   1.000
_cell.length_c   1.000
_cell.angle_alpha   90.00
_cell.angle_beta   90.00
_cell.angle_gamma   90.00
#
_symmetry.space_group_name_H-M   'P 1'
#
loop_
_entity.id
_entity.type
_entity.pdbx_description
1 polymer ?
#
loop_
_entity_poly.entity_id
_entity_poly.type
_entity_poly.pdbx_seq_one_letter_code
_entity_poly.pdbx_strand_id
1 'polypeptide(L)'
;MKRLIPLAFLLAAAPALSEPAADSQRSGRPQRAYANPSALIAADIGFARLAREKGQWTAFRETADETAEMFEGGRKLAKNLLKDRKDPPAPVKWAPHLAWISCDGTAGLTYGAWQGPSGGDGEYVTVWQRQFKGKVDWKWVLDDGQNLASPLREVDWAEGKVADCPVRRRPASDPAPQPGSKRERKEDSKLPPMRPLAGAIPASDGGDSKDGQSRDGSLAWRSSVMPDGSRRFTAWIWKDGAMQEVIARSFKANGA
;
A
#
# COMPACT_ATOMS: atom_id res chain seq x y z
N MET A 1 -38.02 -39.14 74.82
CA MET A 1 -36.84 -38.48 75.43
C MET A 1 -36.56 -37.20 74.68
N LYS A 2 -36.74 -36.05 75.34
CA LYS A 2 -36.45 -34.70 74.81
C LYS A 2 -34.95 -34.44 74.87
N ARG A 3 -34.32 -33.95 73.79
CA ARG A 3 -33.15 -33.03 73.86
C ARG A 3 -33.18 -32.05 72.68
N LEU A 4 -33.40 -30.79 73.02
CA LEU A 4 -33.20 -29.57 72.22
C LEU A 4 -31.74 -29.13 72.38
N ILE A 5 -31.01 -28.81 71.31
CA ILE A 5 -29.76 -28.01 71.33
C ILE A 5 -29.66 -27.20 70.01
N PRO A 6 -29.15 -25.94 70.01
CA PRO A 6 -29.69 -24.84 69.22
C PRO A 6 -28.90 -24.47 67.96
N LEU A 7 -29.57 -23.62 67.17
CA LEU A 7 -29.11 -22.87 66.00
C LEU A 7 -27.97 -21.90 66.37
N ALA A 8 -26.87 -21.92 65.63
CA ALA A 8 -25.85 -20.87 65.62
C ALA A 8 -25.55 -20.49 64.17
N PHE A 9 -26.16 -19.38 63.73
CA PHE A 9 -25.80 -18.70 62.48
C PHE A 9 -24.58 -17.82 62.74
N LEU A 10 -23.43 -18.20 62.17
CA LEU A 10 -22.23 -17.36 62.09
C LEU A 10 -22.16 -16.77 60.68
N LEU A 11 -22.56 -15.50 60.54
CA LEU A 11 -22.21 -14.68 59.38
C LEU A 11 -20.75 -14.23 59.52
N ALA A 12 -19.86 -14.83 58.73
CA ALA A 12 -18.52 -14.29 58.51
C ALA A 12 -18.59 -13.28 57.35
N ALA A 13 -18.63 -11.99 57.68
CA ALA A 13 -18.42 -10.92 56.71
C ALA A 13 -16.92 -10.79 56.42
N ALA A 14 -16.49 -11.26 55.26
CA ALA A 14 -15.13 -11.02 54.77
C ALA A 14 -15.02 -9.57 54.27
N PRO A 15 -14.02 -8.77 54.68
CA PRO A 15 -13.75 -7.50 54.04
C PRO A 15 -13.17 -7.77 52.65
N ALA A 16 -13.91 -7.39 51.62
CA ALA A 16 -13.40 -7.33 50.26
C ALA A 16 -12.32 -6.24 50.22
N LEU A 17 -11.06 -6.67 50.20
CA LEU A 17 -9.95 -5.81 49.81
C LEU A 17 -10.17 -5.46 48.33
N SER A 18 -10.64 -4.24 48.08
CA SER A 18 -10.64 -3.65 46.74
C SER A 18 -9.19 -3.43 46.32
N GLU A 19 -8.63 -4.40 45.60
CA GLU A 19 -7.44 -4.15 44.79
C GLU A 19 -7.78 -3.05 43.78
N PRO A 20 -6.95 -2.01 43.62
CA PRO A 20 -7.08 -1.12 42.48
C PRO A 20 -6.90 -1.99 41.25
N ALA A 21 -7.93 -2.06 40.41
CA ALA A 21 -7.88 -2.76 39.14
C ALA A 21 -6.58 -2.36 38.43
N ALA A 22 -5.70 -3.33 38.21
CA ALA A 22 -4.50 -3.16 37.42
C ALA A 22 -4.89 -2.38 36.17
N ASP A 23 -4.27 -1.22 36.01
CA ASP A 23 -4.47 -0.31 34.89
C ASP A 23 -4.27 -1.14 33.62
N SER A 24 -5.37 -1.58 33.03
CA SER A 24 -5.36 -2.34 31.81
C SER A 24 -4.87 -1.35 30.76
N GLN A 25 -3.55 -1.32 30.57
CA GLN A 25 -2.94 -0.83 29.35
C GLN A 25 -3.75 -1.47 28.24
N ARG A 26 -4.66 -0.68 27.63
CA ARG A 26 -5.40 -1.09 26.45
C ARG A 26 -4.33 -1.42 25.42
N SER A 27 -3.99 -2.69 25.35
CA SER A 27 -3.15 -3.27 24.33
C SER A 27 -3.73 -2.78 23.02
N GLY A 28 -2.97 -1.93 22.31
CA GLY A 28 -3.39 -1.44 21.01
C GLY A 28 -3.71 -2.66 20.18
N ARG A 29 -4.98 -2.82 19.78
CA ARG A 29 -5.37 -3.96 18.96
C ARG A 29 -4.49 -3.95 17.71
N PRO A 30 -3.89 -5.09 17.32
CA PRO A 30 -3.20 -5.17 16.05
C PRO A 30 -4.16 -4.68 14.95
N GLN A 31 -3.69 -3.76 14.12
CA GLN A 31 -4.49 -3.24 13.02
C GLN A 31 -4.93 -4.43 12.16
N ARG A 32 -6.22 -4.52 11.82
CA ARG A 32 -6.73 -5.64 11.00
C ARG A 32 -5.92 -5.70 9.71
N ALA A 33 -5.12 -6.75 9.54
CA ALA A 33 -4.34 -6.98 8.33
C ALA A 33 -5.32 -7.31 7.19
N TYR A 34 -5.30 -6.48 6.15
CA TYR A 34 -6.07 -6.69 4.90
C TYR A 34 -5.15 -6.91 3.70
N ALA A 35 -3.85 -7.09 3.95
CA ALA A 35 -2.87 -7.40 2.93
C ALA A 35 -3.23 -8.69 2.19
N ASN A 36 -3.46 -8.57 0.89
CA ASN A 36 -3.62 -9.69 -0.01
C ASN A 36 -2.77 -9.43 -1.27
N PRO A 37 -1.49 -9.87 -1.28
CA PRO A 37 -0.62 -9.63 -2.43
C PRO A 37 -1.11 -10.35 -3.69
N SER A 38 -1.81 -11.48 -3.57
CA SER A 38 -2.41 -12.17 -4.72
C SER A 38 -3.50 -11.34 -5.40
N ALA A 39 -4.30 -10.60 -4.62
CA ALA A 39 -5.29 -9.67 -5.19
C ALA A 39 -4.63 -8.47 -5.90
N LEU A 40 -3.47 -8.00 -5.41
CA LEU A 40 -2.69 -6.96 -6.07
C LEU A 40 -2.08 -7.46 -7.40
N ILE A 41 -1.49 -8.66 -7.38
CA ILE A 41 -1.00 -9.34 -8.60
C ILE A 41 -2.14 -9.53 -9.62
N ALA A 42 -3.31 -9.96 -9.15
CA ALA A 42 -4.48 -10.10 -10.00
C ALA A 42 -4.96 -8.75 -10.59
N ALA A 43 -4.81 -7.64 -9.87
CA ALA A 43 -5.13 -6.31 -10.38
C ALA A 43 -4.21 -5.91 -11.55
N ASP A 44 -2.91 -6.15 -11.42
CA ASP A 44 -1.92 -5.91 -12.50
C ASP A 44 -2.19 -6.80 -13.72
N ILE A 45 -2.41 -8.09 -13.53
CA ILE A 45 -2.79 -9.02 -14.61
C ILE A 45 -4.11 -8.60 -15.26
N GLY A 46 -5.08 -8.15 -14.47
CA GLY A 46 -6.37 -7.62 -14.95
C GLY A 46 -6.18 -6.36 -15.79
N PHE A 47 -5.24 -5.49 -15.40
CA PHE A 47 -4.86 -4.31 -16.15
C PHE A 47 -4.19 -4.67 -17.49
N ALA A 48 -3.26 -5.62 -17.51
CA ALA A 48 -2.65 -6.16 -18.74
C ALA A 48 -3.70 -6.76 -19.68
N ARG A 49 -4.65 -7.52 -19.12
CA ARG A 49 -5.75 -8.11 -19.87
C ARG A 49 -6.65 -7.03 -20.47
N LEU A 50 -6.98 -6.00 -19.70
CA LEU A 50 -7.81 -4.88 -20.17
C LEU A 50 -7.16 -4.17 -21.36
N ALA A 51 -5.85 -3.96 -21.32
CA ALA A 51 -5.11 -3.37 -22.43
C ALA A 51 -5.16 -4.21 -23.70
N ARG A 52 -5.06 -5.55 -23.55
CA ARG A 52 -5.20 -6.49 -24.68
C ARG A 52 -6.61 -6.51 -25.27
N GLU A 53 -7.64 -6.41 -24.45
CA GLU A 53 -9.03 -6.55 -24.88
C GLU A 53 -9.65 -5.23 -25.37
N LYS A 54 -9.24 -4.09 -24.80
CA LYS A 54 -9.86 -2.78 -25.07
C LYS A 54 -8.90 -1.69 -25.57
N GLY A 55 -7.60 -1.97 -25.63
CA GLY A 55 -6.56 -1.01 -26.00
C GLY A 55 -5.77 -0.48 -24.80
N GLN A 56 -4.48 -0.26 -25.03
CA GLN A 56 -3.52 0.13 -24.01
C GLN A 56 -3.90 1.40 -23.26
N TRP A 57 -4.00 2.54 -23.96
CA TRP A 57 -4.30 3.81 -23.32
C TRP A 57 -5.73 3.87 -22.77
N THR A 58 -6.65 3.10 -23.35
CA THR A 58 -7.98 2.90 -22.77
C THR A 58 -7.90 2.22 -21.41
N ALA A 59 -7.13 1.14 -21.28
CA ALA A 59 -6.92 0.48 -20.00
C ALA A 59 -6.23 1.36 -18.97
N PHE A 60 -5.20 2.12 -19.39
CA PHE A 60 -4.50 3.06 -18.51
C PHE A 60 -5.48 4.11 -17.98
N ARG A 61 -6.31 4.71 -18.83
CA ARG A 61 -7.33 5.69 -18.40
C ARG A 61 -8.37 5.11 -17.45
N GLU A 62 -8.88 3.89 -17.71
CA GLU A 62 -9.92 3.26 -16.86
C GLU A 62 -9.41 2.92 -15.46
N THR A 63 -8.13 2.59 -15.33
CA THR A 63 -7.52 2.08 -14.09
C THR A 63 -6.68 3.11 -13.34
N ALA A 64 -6.50 4.30 -13.91
CA ALA A 64 -5.80 5.40 -13.26
C ALA A 64 -6.58 6.00 -12.08
N ASP A 65 -5.85 6.33 -11.02
CA ASP A 65 -6.30 7.30 -10.03
C ASP A 65 -6.33 8.72 -10.63
N GLU A 66 -7.13 9.61 -10.04
CA GLU A 66 -7.21 11.00 -10.47
C GLU A 66 -5.88 11.75 -10.30
N THR A 67 -5.06 11.30 -9.35
CA THR A 67 -3.73 11.84 -9.05
C THR A 67 -2.60 11.07 -9.72
N ALA A 68 -2.94 10.12 -10.60
CA ALA A 68 -1.95 9.22 -11.16
C ALA A 68 -0.93 9.93 -12.05
N GLU A 69 0.32 9.51 -11.96
CA GLU A 69 1.45 10.13 -12.66
C GLU A 69 2.14 9.14 -13.60
N MET A 70 2.63 9.68 -14.72
CA MET A 70 3.50 9.00 -15.68
C MET A 70 4.60 9.96 -16.12
N PHE A 71 5.56 9.44 -16.89
CA PHE A 71 6.78 10.17 -17.22
C PHE A 71 7.04 10.20 -18.72
N GLU A 72 6.86 11.36 -19.32
CA GLU A 72 7.11 11.60 -20.75
C GLU A 72 7.69 13.01 -20.89
N GLY A 73 9.02 13.12 -20.92
CA GLY A 73 9.71 14.40 -20.77
C GLY A 73 9.52 15.03 -19.38
N GLY A 74 9.55 14.22 -18.32
CA GLY A 74 9.32 14.62 -16.93
C GLY A 74 8.01 14.09 -16.35
N ARG A 75 7.81 14.30 -15.04
CA ARG A 75 6.60 13.87 -14.30
C ARG A 75 5.39 14.65 -14.76
N LYS A 76 4.31 13.94 -15.12
CA LYS A 76 3.05 14.55 -15.56
C LYS A 76 1.87 13.75 -15.04
N LEU A 77 0.73 14.43 -14.85
CA LEU A 77 -0.53 13.74 -14.57
C LEU A 77 -0.95 12.88 -15.77
N ALA A 78 -1.21 11.61 -15.50
CA ALA A 78 -1.64 10.62 -16.49
C ALA A 78 -2.89 11.07 -17.25
N LYS A 79 -3.86 11.66 -16.55
CA LYS A 79 -5.09 12.18 -17.16
C LYS A 79 -4.81 13.22 -18.26
N ASN A 80 -3.78 14.05 -18.07
CA ASN A 80 -3.39 15.05 -19.06
C ASN A 80 -2.63 14.42 -20.22
N LEU A 81 -1.71 13.49 -19.92
CA LEU A 81 -0.94 12.77 -20.94
C LEU A 81 -1.80 11.89 -21.85
N LEU A 82 -2.82 11.25 -21.30
CA LEU A 82 -3.57 10.21 -21.99
C LEU A 82 -4.91 10.68 -22.58
N LYS A 83 -5.31 11.94 -22.35
CA LYS A 83 -6.64 12.47 -22.69
C LYS A 83 -7.05 12.15 -24.13
N ASP A 84 -6.18 12.48 -25.08
CA ASP A 84 -6.45 12.36 -26.51
C ASP A 84 -5.57 11.27 -27.18
N ARG A 85 -4.89 10.45 -26.38
CA ARG A 85 -3.96 9.43 -26.89
C ARG A 85 -4.73 8.24 -27.43
N LYS A 86 -4.61 8.02 -28.75
CA LYS A 86 -5.22 6.89 -29.46
C LYS A 86 -4.49 5.60 -29.13
N ASP A 87 -5.24 4.53 -28.91
CA ASP A 87 -4.67 3.21 -28.69
C ASP A 87 -3.80 2.78 -29.88
N PRO A 88 -2.62 2.19 -29.63
CA PRO A 88 -1.81 1.60 -30.69
C PRO A 88 -2.53 0.38 -31.28
N PRO A 89 -2.22 -0.02 -32.53
CA PRO A 89 -2.83 -1.21 -33.15
C PRO A 89 -2.60 -2.50 -32.35
N ALA A 90 -1.46 -2.60 -31.66
CA ALA A 90 -1.15 -3.69 -30.74
C ALA A 90 -0.57 -3.10 -29.44
N PRO A 91 -1.07 -3.53 -28.26
CA PRO A 91 -0.55 -3.08 -26.98
C PRO A 91 0.78 -3.78 -26.65
N VAL A 92 1.56 -3.18 -25.74
CA VAL A 92 2.62 -3.91 -25.04
C VAL A 92 1.99 -5.01 -24.18
N LYS A 93 2.69 -6.14 -24.04
CA LYS A 93 2.35 -7.21 -23.10
C LYS A 93 3.17 -7.01 -21.85
N TRP A 94 2.61 -7.23 -20.67
CA TRP A 94 3.38 -7.19 -19.43
C TRP A 94 2.85 -8.20 -18.43
N ALA A 95 3.70 -8.55 -17.46
CA ALA A 95 3.35 -9.39 -16.33
C ALA A 95 4.19 -9.02 -15.10
N PRO A 96 3.60 -9.04 -13.89
CA PRO A 96 4.35 -8.76 -12.67
C PRO A 96 5.25 -9.94 -12.31
N HIS A 97 6.48 -9.65 -11.88
CA HIS A 97 7.39 -10.62 -11.29
C HIS A 97 7.36 -10.54 -9.77
N LEU A 98 7.20 -9.33 -9.23
CA LEU A 98 7.22 -9.06 -7.80
C LEU A 98 6.06 -8.13 -7.44
N ALA A 99 5.49 -8.35 -6.26
CA ALA A 99 4.50 -7.46 -5.65
C ALA A 99 4.82 -7.24 -4.18
N TRP A 100 4.76 -5.99 -3.74
CA TRP A 100 4.87 -5.63 -2.32
C TRP A 100 3.61 -4.92 -1.88
N ILE A 101 3.10 -5.26 -0.69
CA ILE A 101 1.87 -4.68 -0.16
C ILE A 101 2.05 -4.27 1.30
N SER A 102 1.45 -3.13 1.66
CA SER A 102 1.33 -2.66 3.05
C SER A 102 0.57 -3.66 3.92
N CYS A 103 0.86 -3.68 5.22
CA CYS A 103 0.19 -4.52 6.21
C CYS A 103 -1.34 -4.32 6.18
N ASP A 104 -1.79 -3.06 6.12
CA ASP A 104 -3.21 -2.73 6.04
C ASP A 104 -3.83 -2.95 4.65
N GLY A 105 -3.06 -3.38 3.66
CA GLY A 105 -3.51 -3.69 2.31
C GLY A 105 -4.06 -2.49 1.54
N THR A 106 -3.75 -1.26 1.93
CA THR A 106 -4.30 -0.05 1.29
C THR A 106 -3.48 0.44 0.11
N ALA A 107 -2.19 0.11 0.09
CA ALA A 107 -1.28 0.42 -1.00
C ALA A 107 -0.32 -0.74 -1.26
N GLY A 108 0.14 -0.82 -2.51
CA GLY A 108 1.16 -1.78 -2.92
C GLY A 108 1.86 -1.31 -4.18
N LEU A 109 2.84 -2.09 -4.64
CA LEU A 109 3.50 -1.87 -5.92
C LEU A 109 3.78 -3.20 -6.61
N THR A 110 3.79 -3.19 -7.92
CA THR A 110 4.21 -4.30 -8.76
C THR A 110 5.43 -3.90 -9.58
N TYR A 111 6.30 -4.87 -9.82
CA TYR A 111 7.47 -4.74 -10.69
C TYR A 111 7.51 -5.95 -11.61
N GLY A 112 7.80 -5.74 -12.87
CA GLY A 112 7.84 -6.83 -13.84
C GLY A 112 8.41 -6.45 -15.19
N ALA A 113 8.23 -7.36 -16.14
CA ALA A 113 8.69 -7.20 -17.51
C ALA A 113 7.54 -6.78 -18.42
N TRP A 114 7.87 -6.04 -19.46
CA TRP A 114 6.98 -5.83 -20.61
C TRP A 114 7.69 -6.19 -21.91
N GLN A 115 6.91 -6.61 -22.90
CA GLN A 115 7.34 -6.91 -24.27
C GLN A 115 6.48 -6.14 -25.27
N GLY A 116 7.14 -5.40 -26.15
CA GLY A 116 6.52 -4.64 -27.23
C GLY A 116 6.10 -5.53 -28.41
N PRO A 117 5.10 -5.11 -29.20
CA PRO A 117 4.60 -5.90 -30.32
C PRO A 117 5.61 -6.12 -31.45
N SER A 118 6.69 -5.30 -31.50
CA SER A 118 7.75 -5.38 -32.52
C SER A 118 9.08 -5.95 -31.97
N GLY A 119 9.06 -6.64 -30.83
CA GLY A 119 10.24 -7.33 -30.29
C GLY A 119 11.17 -6.47 -29.41
N GLY A 120 10.63 -5.47 -28.71
CA GLY A 120 11.34 -4.74 -27.67
C GLY A 120 11.01 -5.29 -26.28
N ASP A 121 11.97 -5.26 -25.36
CA ASP A 121 11.78 -5.68 -23.98
C ASP A 121 12.01 -4.51 -23.03
N GLY A 122 11.36 -4.56 -21.88
CA GLY A 122 11.66 -3.63 -20.83
C GLY A 122 11.14 -4.04 -19.47
N GLU A 123 11.22 -3.11 -18.56
CA GLU A 123 10.74 -3.25 -17.20
C GLU A 123 9.78 -2.13 -16.84
N TYR A 124 8.97 -2.41 -15.83
CA TYR A 124 8.04 -1.44 -15.28
C TYR A 124 7.94 -1.52 -13.76
N VAL A 125 7.50 -0.42 -13.17
CA VAL A 125 6.99 -0.33 -11.81
C VAL A 125 5.62 0.35 -11.87
N THR A 126 4.63 -0.27 -11.24
CA THR A 126 3.31 0.35 -11.03
C THR A 126 3.02 0.42 -9.54
N VAL A 127 2.66 1.61 -9.04
CA VAL A 127 2.21 1.81 -7.66
C VAL A 127 0.69 1.84 -7.62
N TRP A 128 0.11 1.08 -6.72
CA TRP A 128 -1.32 0.85 -6.60
C TRP A 128 -1.89 1.37 -5.28
N GLN A 129 -3.09 1.93 -5.35
CA GLN A 129 -3.92 2.26 -4.20
C GLN A 129 -5.24 1.52 -4.26
N ARG A 130 -5.58 0.88 -3.13
CA ARG A 130 -6.84 0.17 -2.97
C ARG A 130 -7.98 1.16 -2.86
N GLN A 131 -9.03 0.89 -3.63
CA GLN A 131 -10.24 1.66 -3.64
C GLN A 131 -11.25 0.98 -2.72
N PHE A 132 -11.80 1.74 -1.78
CA PHE A 132 -12.82 1.25 -0.83
C PHE A 132 -14.23 1.71 -1.22
N LYS A 133 -14.31 2.48 -2.30
CA LYS A 133 -15.51 2.96 -2.97
C LYS A 133 -15.21 2.98 -4.47
N GLY A 134 -16.21 2.67 -5.30
CA GLY A 134 -16.06 2.70 -6.76
C GLY A 134 -16.27 1.33 -7.39
N LYS A 135 -15.99 1.25 -8.69
CA LYS A 135 -16.23 0.06 -9.53
C LYS A 135 -15.03 -0.89 -9.62
N VAL A 136 -13.83 -0.41 -9.33
CA VAL A 136 -12.57 -1.17 -9.36
C VAL A 136 -11.98 -1.17 -7.97
N ASP A 137 -11.39 -2.30 -7.56
CA ASP A 137 -10.79 -2.46 -6.22
C ASP A 137 -9.41 -1.80 -6.12
N TRP A 138 -8.76 -1.54 -7.25
CA TRP A 138 -7.42 -0.97 -7.33
C TRP A 138 -7.35 0.06 -8.45
N LYS A 139 -6.63 1.14 -8.17
CA LYS A 139 -6.21 2.11 -9.17
C LYS A 139 -4.72 2.38 -9.02
N TRP A 140 -4.02 2.54 -10.12
CA TRP A 140 -2.61 2.91 -10.09
C TRP A 140 -2.46 4.42 -9.91
N VAL A 141 -1.43 4.83 -9.17
CA VAL A 141 -1.09 6.24 -8.87
C VAL A 141 0.25 6.67 -9.45
N LEU A 142 1.06 5.71 -9.87
CA LEU A 142 2.30 5.95 -10.58
C LEU A 142 2.54 4.74 -11.49
N ASP A 143 2.87 5.02 -12.74
CA ASP A 143 3.35 4.01 -13.68
C ASP A 143 4.63 4.53 -14.34
N ASP A 144 5.69 3.72 -14.28
CA ASP A 144 7.01 4.04 -14.81
C ASP A 144 7.59 2.80 -15.49
N GLY A 145 8.23 2.97 -16.65
CA GLY A 145 9.00 1.93 -17.29
C GLY A 145 10.15 2.47 -18.14
N GLN A 146 10.97 1.55 -18.63
CA GLN A 146 12.00 1.81 -19.65
C GLN A 146 12.24 0.58 -20.54
N ASN A 147 12.79 0.81 -21.72
CA ASN A 147 13.37 -0.23 -22.56
C ASN A 147 14.65 -0.79 -21.91
N LEU A 148 14.84 -2.10 -22.01
CA LEU A 148 16.07 -2.79 -21.62
C LEU A 148 16.82 -3.30 -22.85
N ALA A 149 18.15 -3.44 -22.72
CA ALA A 149 18.98 -4.03 -23.77
C ALA A 149 18.82 -5.56 -23.86
N SER A 150 18.28 -6.18 -22.81
CA SER A 150 17.99 -7.60 -22.74
C SER A 150 16.76 -7.79 -21.84
N PRO A 151 15.92 -8.79 -22.11
CA PRO A 151 14.74 -9.05 -21.30
C PRO A 151 15.10 -9.32 -19.83
N LEU A 152 14.18 -8.97 -18.93
CA LEU A 152 14.25 -9.48 -17.57
C LEU A 152 14.16 -11.01 -17.60
N ARG A 153 14.79 -11.65 -16.62
CA ARG A 153 14.67 -13.09 -16.42
C ARG A 153 13.20 -13.46 -16.26
N GLU A 154 12.75 -14.42 -17.07
CA GLU A 154 11.40 -14.97 -16.97
C GLU A 154 11.20 -15.66 -15.61
N VAL A 155 9.97 -15.59 -15.11
CA VAL A 155 9.56 -16.21 -13.85
C VAL A 155 8.29 -17.03 -14.09
N ASP A 156 8.23 -18.22 -13.50
CA ASP A 156 7.07 -19.10 -13.61
C ASP A 156 5.86 -18.58 -12.81
N TRP A 157 6.11 -17.78 -11.77
CA TRP A 157 5.09 -17.14 -10.94
C TRP A 157 5.59 -15.82 -10.36
N ALA A 158 4.65 -14.90 -10.12
CA ALA A 158 4.92 -13.67 -9.40
C ALA A 158 5.07 -13.94 -7.89
N GLU A 159 6.02 -13.28 -7.24
CA GLU A 159 6.21 -13.36 -5.79
C GLU A 159 5.54 -12.18 -5.07
N GLY A 160 4.75 -12.46 -4.05
CA GLY A 160 4.07 -11.46 -3.23
C GLY A 160 4.69 -11.33 -1.83
N LYS A 161 5.00 -10.10 -1.40
CA LYS A 161 5.60 -9.79 -0.09
C LYS A 161 4.73 -8.81 0.68
N VAL A 162 4.57 -9.07 1.97
CA VAL A 162 3.72 -8.28 2.88
C VAL A 162 4.59 -7.58 3.92
N ALA A 163 4.35 -6.29 4.15
CA ALA A 163 4.96 -5.54 5.24
C ALA A 163 4.50 -6.10 6.59
N ASP A 164 5.39 -6.08 7.59
CA ASP A 164 5.00 -6.42 8.95
C ASP A 164 3.99 -5.40 9.50
N CYS A 165 3.14 -5.86 10.42
CA CYS A 165 2.11 -5.06 11.05
C CYS A 165 2.57 -4.55 12.43
N PRO A 166 3.27 -3.41 12.54
CA PRO A 166 3.70 -2.91 13.84
C PRO A 166 2.50 -2.46 14.67
N VAL A 167 2.51 -2.75 15.97
CA VAL A 167 1.53 -2.19 16.90
C VAL A 167 1.77 -0.69 17.01
N ARG A 168 0.91 0.10 16.38
CA ARG A 168 0.98 1.56 16.47
C ARG A 168 0.04 2.07 17.56
N ARG A 169 0.62 2.45 18.70
CA ARG A 169 -0.11 3.13 19.76
C ARG A 169 -0.57 4.49 19.24
N ARG A 170 -1.85 4.82 19.46
CA ARG A 170 -2.35 6.19 19.33
C ARG A 170 -1.43 7.09 20.17
N PRO A 171 -0.91 8.22 19.63
CA PRO A 171 -0.16 9.16 20.44
C PRO A 171 -0.94 9.46 21.72
N ALA A 172 -0.30 9.40 22.89
CA ALA A 172 -1.01 9.63 24.16
C ALA A 172 -1.65 11.03 24.23
N SER A 173 -1.13 11.97 23.44
CA SER A 173 -1.64 13.33 23.27
C SER A 173 -2.88 13.44 22.37
N ASP A 174 -3.30 12.36 21.68
CA ASP A 174 -4.50 12.38 20.85
C ASP A 174 -5.74 12.21 21.75
N PRO A 175 -6.53 13.26 22.02
CA PRO A 175 -7.73 13.13 22.85
C PRO A 175 -8.65 12.08 22.26
N ALA A 176 -9.24 11.24 23.12
CA ALA A 176 -10.18 10.22 22.68
C ALA A 176 -11.28 10.85 21.81
N PRO A 177 -11.77 10.17 20.75
CA PRO A 177 -12.89 10.70 20.00
C PRO A 177 -14.07 10.85 20.96
N GLN A 178 -14.76 11.99 20.90
CA GLN A 178 -16.04 12.10 21.60
C GLN A 178 -17.03 11.11 20.95
N PRO A 179 -17.87 10.42 21.75
CA PRO A 179 -18.94 9.59 21.21
C PRO A 179 -19.83 10.38 20.24
N GLY A 180 -20.14 9.80 19.09
CA GLY A 180 -20.89 10.41 17.99
C GLY A 180 -20.09 11.38 17.11
N SER A 181 -18.82 11.67 17.44
CA SER A 181 -18.04 12.67 16.69
C SER A 181 -17.68 12.21 15.28
N LYS A 182 -17.45 13.17 14.37
CA LYS A 182 -16.89 12.89 13.04
C LYS A 182 -15.55 12.13 13.13
N ARG A 183 -14.79 12.34 14.20
CA ARG A 183 -13.52 11.64 14.46
C ARG A 183 -13.76 10.17 14.79
N GLU A 184 -14.69 9.85 15.67
CA GLU A 184 -15.06 8.47 16.01
C GLU A 184 -15.53 7.71 14.76
N ARG A 185 -16.47 8.29 14.00
CA ARG A 185 -16.98 7.70 12.77
C ARG A 185 -15.91 7.47 11.69
N LYS A 186 -14.84 8.30 11.68
CA LYS A 186 -13.71 8.16 10.76
C LYS A 186 -12.74 7.06 11.22
N GLU A 187 -12.54 6.94 12.53
CA GLU A 187 -11.77 5.85 13.14
C GLU A 187 -12.48 4.50 12.97
N ASP A 188 -13.82 4.48 12.99
CA ASP A 188 -14.66 3.30 12.70
C ASP A 188 -14.90 3.06 11.20
N SER A 189 -14.39 3.93 10.33
CA SER A 189 -14.59 3.77 8.89
C SER A 189 -13.81 2.57 8.35
N LYS A 190 -14.29 1.98 7.24
CA LYS A 190 -13.60 0.85 6.58
C LYS A 190 -12.18 1.21 6.12
N LEU A 191 -11.87 2.50 6.00
CA LEU A 191 -10.57 3.01 5.58
C LEU A 191 -9.71 3.30 6.82
N PRO A 192 -8.56 2.63 6.99
CA PRO A 192 -7.67 2.98 8.09
C PRO A 192 -7.20 4.43 7.95
N PRO A 193 -7.07 5.20 9.04
CA PRO A 193 -6.60 6.58 8.97
C PRO A 193 -5.18 6.62 8.40
N MET A 194 -4.85 7.69 7.67
CA MET A 194 -3.45 7.98 7.32
C MET A 194 -2.65 8.14 8.62
N ARG A 195 -1.55 7.40 8.73
CA ARG A 195 -0.58 7.41 9.83
C ARG A 195 0.75 7.91 9.29
N PRO A 196 1.64 8.46 10.13
CA PRO A 196 3.04 8.68 9.74
C PRO A 196 3.73 7.38 9.31
N LEU A 197 4.91 7.46 8.70
CA LEU A 197 5.74 6.28 8.44
C LEU A 197 6.08 5.48 9.70
N ALA A 198 6.33 4.18 9.55
CA ALA A 198 6.65 3.30 10.69
C ALA A 198 8.07 3.56 11.23
N GLY A 199 8.96 4.01 10.34
CA GLY A 199 10.28 4.52 10.66
C GLY A 199 10.76 5.47 9.58
N ALA A 200 11.97 5.98 9.73
CA ALA A 200 12.57 6.87 8.75
C ALA A 200 12.88 6.13 7.43
N ILE A 201 12.76 6.86 6.32
CA ILE A 201 13.34 6.50 5.03
C ILE A 201 14.49 7.48 4.73
N PRO A 202 15.46 7.13 3.87
CA PRO A 202 16.52 8.05 3.46
C PRO A 202 15.97 9.39 2.95
N ALA A 203 16.74 10.47 3.12
CA ALA A 203 16.41 11.77 2.54
C ALA A 203 16.43 11.71 1.00
N SER A 204 15.77 12.66 0.33
CA SER A 204 15.85 12.76 -1.14
C SER A 204 17.23 13.26 -1.56
N ASP A 205 17.75 12.68 -2.65
CA ASP A 205 19.02 13.07 -3.26
C ASP A 205 18.86 14.33 -4.17
N GLY A 206 17.68 14.98 -4.17
CA GLY A 206 17.36 16.16 -4.97
C GLY A 206 16.38 15.89 -6.13
N GLY A 207 16.34 16.80 -7.10
CA GLY A 207 15.44 16.72 -8.27
C GLY A 207 13.96 16.93 -7.95
N ASP A 208 13.09 16.65 -8.93
CA ASP A 208 11.64 16.59 -8.73
C ASP A 208 11.26 15.27 -8.04
N SER A 209 11.34 15.27 -6.72
CA SER A 209 11.08 14.13 -5.85
C SER A 209 9.69 14.17 -5.23
N LYS A 210 8.98 13.04 -5.31
CA LYS A 210 7.68 12.84 -4.67
C LYS A 210 7.66 11.52 -3.90
N ASP A 211 7.23 11.62 -2.65
CA ASP A 211 7.06 10.49 -1.75
C ASP A 211 5.58 10.11 -1.68
N GLY A 212 5.31 8.81 -1.52
CA GLY A 212 4.00 8.26 -1.21
C GLY A 212 4.11 7.16 -0.15
N GLN A 213 3.00 6.88 0.53
CA GLN A 213 2.95 5.87 1.57
C GLN A 213 1.55 5.24 1.70
N SER A 214 1.50 4.04 2.27
CA SER A 214 0.24 3.42 2.70
C SER A 214 -0.41 4.19 3.85
N ARG A 215 -1.69 3.91 4.09
CA ARG A 215 -2.43 4.55 5.19
C ARG A 215 -1.86 4.19 6.54
N ASP A 216 -1.47 2.94 6.75
CA ASP A 216 -0.77 2.52 7.95
C ASP A 216 0.71 2.86 7.97
N GLY A 217 1.27 3.51 6.94
CA GLY A 217 2.68 3.90 6.80
C GLY A 217 3.68 2.74 6.84
N SER A 218 3.24 1.49 6.62
CA SER A 218 4.08 0.29 6.55
C SER A 218 4.70 0.06 5.16
N LEU A 219 4.24 0.80 4.14
CA LEU A 219 4.86 0.85 2.83
C LEU A 219 5.08 2.31 2.46
N ALA A 220 6.25 2.61 1.89
CA ALA A 220 6.60 3.91 1.36
C ALA A 220 7.30 3.76 0.01
N TRP A 221 7.19 4.77 -0.84
CA TRP A 221 7.93 4.84 -2.08
C TRP A 221 8.31 6.28 -2.38
N ARG A 222 9.37 6.44 -3.16
CA ARG A 222 9.84 7.71 -3.71
C ARG A 222 10.04 7.52 -5.20
N SER A 223 9.60 8.52 -5.95
CA SER A 223 9.97 8.70 -7.35
C SER A 223 10.63 10.06 -7.50
N SER A 224 11.76 10.10 -8.19
CA SER A 224 12.54 11.32 -8.42
C SER A 224 12.86 11.47 -9.90
N VAL A 225 12.73 12.68 -10.45
CA VAL A 225 13.26 13.07 -11.77
C VAL A 225 14.47 13.97 -11.56
N MET A 226 15.63 13.52 -12.03
CA MET A 226 16.91 14.22 -11.88
C MET A 226 17.06 15.34 -12.93
N PRO A 227 18.01 16.29 -12.75
CA PRO A 227 18.22 17.38 -13.72
C PRO A 227 18.58 16.92 -15.14
N ASP A 228 19.22 15.75 -15.28
CA ASP A 228 19.53 15.12 -16.57
C ASP A 228 18.33 14.37 -17.19
N GLY A 229 17.17 14.42 -16.53
CA GLY A 229 15.95 13.73 -16.91
C GLY A 229 15.91 12.26 -16.52
N SER A 230 17.01 11.67 -16.02
CA SER A 230 17.00 10.31 -15.48
C SER A 230 16.07 10.23 -14.26
N ARG A 231 15.56 9.05 -13.97
CA ARG A 231 14.54 8.87 -12.94
C ARG A 231 14.95 7.78 -11.97
N ARG A 232 14.62 7.97 -10.70
CA ARG A 232 14.85 6.98 -9.65
C ARG A 232 13.53 6.62 -9.01
N PHE A 233 13.25 5.32 -8.91
CA PHE A 233 12.19 4.80 -8.09
C PHE A 233 12.80 4.01 -6.94
N THR A 234 12.32 4.20 -5.72
CA THR A 234 12.73 3.40 -4.58
C THR A 234 11.52 3.15 -3.70
N ALA A 235 11.38 1.93 -3.18
CA ALA A 235 10.33 1.60 -2.24
C ALA A 235 10.86 0.83 -1.04
N TRP A 236 10.18 1.06 0.08
CA TRP A 236 10.49 0.48 1.37
C TRP A 236 9.24 -0.12 1.99
N ILE A 237 9.40 -1.23 2.70
CA ILE A 237 8.36 -1.78 3.56
C ILE A 237 8.87 -1.86 4.99
N TRP A 238 7.95 -1.77 5.96
CA TRP A 238 8.26 -2.06 7.34
C TRP A 238 8.49 -3.56 7.49
N LYS A 239 9.71 -3.94 7.85
CA LYS A 239 10.12 -5.32 8.07
C LYS A 239 11.20 -5.37 9.14
N ASP A 240 11.08 -6.29 10.07
CA ASP A 240 12.08 -6.54 11.11
C ASP A 240 12.44 -5.27 11.93
N GLY A 241 11.43 -4.43 12.20
CA GLY A 241 11.58 -3.23 13.03
C GLY A 241 12.17 -1.99 12.34
N ALA A 242 12.36 -2.03 11.02
CA ALA A 242 12.83 -0.88 10.24
C ALA A 242 12.13 -0.78 8.87
N MET A 243 12.26 0.38 8.21
CA MET A 243 11.90 0.52 6.80
C MET A 243 13.01 -0.10 5.95
N GLN A 244 12.78 -1.30 5.43
CA GLN A 244 13.72 -2.02 4.56
C GLN A 244 13.49 -1.62 3.11
N GLU A 245 14.57 -1.26 2.40
CA GLU A 245 14.50 -1.04 0.96
C GLU A 245 14.21 -2.38 0.27
N VAL A 246 13.15 -2.42 -0.52
CA VAL A 246 12.73 -3.65 -1.21
C VAL A 246 12.97 -3.60 -2.71
N ILE A 247 13.07 -2.40 -3.27
CA ILE A 247 13.42 -2.17 -4.66
C ILE A 247 13.99 -0.77 -4.84
N ALA A 248 15.05 -0.65 -5.63
CA ALA A 248 15.57 0.59 -6.18
C ALA A 248 15.83 0.40 -7.67
N ARG A 249 15.23 1.25 -8.51
CA ARG A 249 15.39 1.25 -9.96
C ARG A 249 15.85 2.61 -10.44
N SER A 250 16.78 2.61 -11.39
CA SER A 250 17.16 3.77 -12.18
C SER A 250 16.60 3.60 -13.59
N PHE A 251 15.82 4.59 -14.02
CA PHE A 251 15.29 4.67 -15.38
C PHE A 251 16.00 5.76 -16.16
N LYS A 252 16.17 5.52 -17.46
CA LYS A 252 16.69 6.52 -18.39
C LYS A 252 15.75 7.74 -18.50
N ALA A 253 16.32 8.82 -19.03
CA ALA A 253 15.57 10.01 -19.39
C ALA A 253 14.56 9.70 -20.51
N ASN A 254 13.36 10.25 -20.37
CA ASN A 254 12.17 9.95 -21.17
C ASN A 254 11.72 8.49 -20.97
N GLY A 255 10.53 8.29 -20.39
CA GLY A 255 9.99 6.96 -20.08
C GLY A 255 9.81 6.05 -21.30
N ALA A 256 9.41 4.80 -21.03
CA ALA A 256 9.02 3.84 -22.05
C ALA A 256 7.82 4.32 -22.89
#